data_AF-A0AAU5LPB0-F1
#
_entry.id   AF-A0AAU5LPB0-F1
#
_cell.length_a   1.000
_cell.length_b   1.000
_cell.length_c   1.000
_cell.angle_alpha   90.00
_cell.angle_beta   90.00
_cell.angle_gamma   90.00
#
_symmetry.space_group_name_H-M   'P 1'
#
loop_
_entity.id
_entity.type
_entity.pdbx_description
1 polymer ?
#
loop_
_entity_poly.entity_id
_entity_poly.type
_entity_poly.pdbx_seq_one_letter_code
_entity_poly.pdbx_strand_id
1 'polypeptide(L)'
;MTTTPPDDSGSLGFRRSSPDETPKRESRPPWQQWAKSGDGGAGLPAAKGAGARRPFGLTWWGKAWVEALQHQAQLDPNRLGRGRSYARRGSVLEHQVQPGAVTARVQGSRPTPYDVSVKIPVFTDAEWSAVLDVVAAQVGRVAALLDGELPPDLVDDVQAAGLDLLPESGEVRTSCNCPDFAVPCKHSAAVCYLIADALDEDPFALLLLRGRERSEFLAALRSRRRRPAARAIIQKPRGVIAKQAYARLASSEIPAPPRPPSHPGIPSALQILEPPSGITTAELTALATDAVRRAWELASGDGDGGIALTRDEDLARRAAALLGTPELADLAHRAGISARTLTTWAIAWQHAGAPGLTATTTSYDAPPELLAEARTLLPEPVDVEANRLTSGRHQLRLGPDALWYHFTEEFNDWTLTAPPSDDPTTLLPR
;
A
#
# COMPACT_ATOMS: atom_id res chain seq x y z
N MET A 1 -69.05 47.51 6.96
CA MET A 1 -67.98 46.54 6.65
C MET A 1 -67.36 46.12 7.99
N THR A 2 -68.06 45.28 8.77
CA THR A 2 -67.97 43.79 8.75
C THR A 2 -66.61 43.32 9.29
N THR A 3 -66.38 43.03 10.58
CA THR A 3 -67.10 42.21 11.60
C THR A 3 -67.34 40.74 11.19
N THR A 4 -66.42 39.86 11.59
CA THR A 4 -66.66 38.46 12.05
C THR A 4 -67.47 38.44 13.36
N PRO A 5 -67.91 37.31 13.96
CA PRO A 5 -67.71 35.86 13.66
C PRO A 5 -69.08 35.22 13.22
N PRO A 6 -69.50 33.94 13.47
CA PRO A 6 -68.85 32.76 14.09
C PRO A 6 -69.09 31.38 13.40
N ASP A 7 -68.62 30.32 14.09
CA ASP A 7 -69.11 28.93 14.26
C ASP A 7 -69.82 28.13 13.16
N ASP A 8 -69.36 26.86 13.02
CA ASP A 8 -70.09 25.56 12.99
C ASP A 8 -69.42 24.54 12.03
N SER A 9 -69.61 23.22 12.14
CA SER A 9 -69.79 22.32 13.29
C SER A 9 -69.68 20.86 12.79
N GLY A 10 -69.35 19.92 13.68
CA GLY A 10 -69.55 18.47 13.45
C GLY A 10 -68.59 17.75 12.49
N SER A 11 -68.46 16.42 12.55
CA SER A 11 -69.09 15.47 13.49
C SER A 11 -68.38 14.10 13.50
N LEU A 12 -68.63 13.31 14.56
CA LEU A 12 -68.53 11.83 14.63
C LEU A 12 -67.13 11.18 14.44
N GLY A 13 -66.73 10.15 15.21
CA GLY A 13 -67.36 9.52 16.36
C GLY A 13 -66.62 8.25 16.84
N PHE A 14 -66.47 8.11 18.16
CA PHE A 14 -66.25 6.88 18.97
C PHE A 14 -65.58 5.63 18.34
N ARG A 15 -64.46 5.16 18.96
CA ARG A 15 -64.41 3.85 19.68
C ARG A 15 -63.19 3.71 20.62
N ARG A 16 -63.37 2.81 21.60
CA ARG A 16 -62.68 2.64 22.89
C ARG A 16 -61.23 2.13 22.86
N SER A 17 -60.43 2.68 23.79
CA SER A 17 -59.51 1.99 24.74
C SER A 17 -58.39 1.04 24.27
N SER A 18 -57.14 1.42 24.58
CA SER A 18 -56.22 0.58 25.38
C SER A 18 -55.11 1.43 26.04
N PRO A 19 -54.61 1.12 27.25
CA PRO A 19 -53.59 1.92 27.92
C PRO A 19 -52.22 1.20 27.98
N ASP A 20 -51.30 1.51 27.06
CA ASP A 20 -49.86 1.32 27.30
C ASP A 20 -49.02 2.19 26.36
N GLU A 21 -48.65 3.39 26.79
CA GLU A 21 -47.57 4.15 26.15
C GLU A 21 -46.85 5.02 27.19
N THR A 22 -45.61 4.64 27.51
CA THR A 22 -44.73 5.44 28.37
C THR A 22 -44.28 6.70 27.62
N PRO A 23 -44.29 7.89 28.26
CA PRO A 23 -44.00 9.13 27.55
C PRO A 23 -42.53 9.21 27.13
N LYS A 24 -42.31 9.30 25.82
CA LYS A 24 -41.00 9.66 25.27
C LYS A 24 -40.65 11.11 25.63
N ARG A 25 -39.45 11.27 26.20
CA ARG A 25 -38.45 12.29 25.84
C ARG A 25 -38.79 13.77 26.13
N GLU A 26 -38.25 14.27 27.24
CA GLU A 26 -37.38 15.47 27.34
C GLU A 26 -36.83 15.55 28.79
N SER A 27 -35.56 15.85 29.06
CA SER A 27 -34.68 16.85 28.45
C SER A 27 -33.23 16.35 28.26
N ARG A 28 -32.48 16.95 27.32
CA ARG A 28 -31.04 16.68 27.12
C ARG A 28 -30.23 17.68 27.96
N PRO A 29 -29.22 17.24 28.75
CA PRO A 29 -28.42 18.16 29.55
C PRO A 29 -27.55 19.11 28.69
N PRO A 30 -27.15 20.29 29.21
CA PRO A 30 -26.78 21.44 28.36
C PRO A 30 -25.49 21.31 27.55
N TRP A 31 -24.62 20.35 27.88
CA TRP A 31 -23.27 20.22 27.31
C TRP A 31 -23.22 19.76 25.84
N GLN A 32 -24.35 19.37 25.23
CA GLN A 32 -24.41 18.95 23.83
C GLN A 32 -24.51 20.12 22.82
N GLN A 33 -24.46 21.38 23.26
CA GLN A 33 -24.65 22.56 22.39
C GLN A 33 -23.35 23.19 21.85
N TRP A 34 -22.16 22.81 22.34
CA TRP A 34 -20.89 23.39 21.84
C TRP A 34 -20.27 22.69 20.62
N ALA A 35 -20.87 21.61 20.12
CA ALA A 35 -20.45 20.96 18.88
C ALA A 35 -20.97 21.68 17.62
N LYS A 36 -20.65 22.98 17.47
CA LYS A 36 -20.67 23.77 16.20
C LYS A 36 -20.27 25.24 16.45
N SER A 37 -18.98 25.51 16.56
CA SER A 37 -18.41 26.82 16.28
C SER A 37 -17.05 26.58 15.62
N GLY A 38 -16.99 26.80 14.31
CA GLY A 38 -15.72 26.78 13.59
C GLY A 38 -15.05 28.12 13.78
N ASP A 39 -14.04 28.18 14.65
CA ASP A 39 -13.03 29.24 14.68
C ASP A 39 -11.83 28.76 15.50
N GLY A 40 -10.71 28.50 14.82
CA GLY A 40 -9.31 28.60 15.29
C GLY A 40 -8.82 27.96 16.60
N GLY A 41 -9.67 27.34 17.42
CA GLY A 41 -9.30 26.89 18.77
C GLY A 41 -8.47 25.62 18.79
N ALA A 42 -7.24 25.69 19.32
CA ALA A 42 -6.40 24.54 19.61
C ALA A 42 -7.05 23.67 20.71
N GLY A 43 -7.77 22.64 20.29
CA GLY A 43 -8.38 21.64 21.17
C GLY A 43 -8.27 20.27 20.53
N LEU A 44 -8.00 19.25 21.36
CA LEU A 44 -8.16 17.87 20.92
C LEU A 44 -9.63 17.64 20.53
N PRO A 45 -9.91 16.70 19.60
CA PRO A 45 -11.28 16.29 19.35
C PRO A 45 -11.90 15.87 20.69
N ALA A 46 -13.10 16.39 20.99
CA ALA A 46 -13.79 16.06 22.23
C ALA A 46 -13.93 14.55 22.32
N ALA A 47 -13.26 13.95 23.30
CA ALA A 47 -13.22 12.50 23.50
C ALA A 47 -14.63 11.92 23.36
N LYS A 48 -14.81 11.01 22.40
CA LYS A 48 -16.13 10.46 22.03
C LYS A 48 -16.67 9.63 23.20
N GLY A 49 -17.39 10.31 24.09
CA GLY A 49 -17.79 9.79 25.39
C GLY A 49 -18.67 8.56 25.29
N ALA A 50 -18.43 7.60 26.19
CA ALA A 50 -19.29 6.45 26.49
C ALA A 50 -19.80 5.64 25.27
N GLY A 51 -19.00 4.70 24.78
CA GLY A 51 -19.53 3.63 23.91
C GLY A 51 -18.50 2.68 23.32
N ALA A 52 -17.38 3.21 22.82
CA ALA A 52 -16.40 2.39 22.12
C ALA A 52 -15.60 1.50 23.08
N ARG A 53 -15.69 0.17 22.90
CA ARG A 53 -14.78 -0.82 23.50
C ARG A 53 -13.34 -0.74 22.94
N ARG A 54 -13.02 0.23 22.08
CA ARG A 54 -11.72 0.37 21.41
C ARG A 54 -10.56 0.39 22.43
N PRO A 55 -9.44 -0.30 22.15
CA PRO A 55 -8.21 -0.06 22.89
C PRO A 55 -7.71 1.37 22.61
N PHE A 56 -6.96 1.91 23.56
CA PHE A 56 -6.17 3.14 23.38
C PHE A 56 -4.78 2.72 22.88
N GLY A 57 -4.16 3.49 21.99
CA GLY A 57 -2.95 3.07 21.29
C GLY A 57 -3.29 2.11 20.14
N LEU A 58 -4.08 2.59 19.18
CA LEU A 58 -4.36 1.89 17.94
C LEU A 58 -3.16 1.99 16.99
N THR A 59 -2.66 3.21 16.83
CA THR A 59 -1.50 3.59 16.02
C THR A 59 -0.20 3.18 16.71
N TRP A 60 0.90 3.07 15.97
CA TRP A 60 2.19 2.69 16.57
C TRP A 60 2.70 3.78 17.54
N TRP A 61 2.45 5.06 17.24
CA TRP A 61 2.81 6.19 18.08
C TRP A 61 1.90 6.34 19.31
N GLY A 62 0.61 6.04 19.17
CA GLY A 62 -0.32 5.91 20.29
C GLY A 62 0.04 4.75 21.23
N LYS A 63 0.60 3.65 20.72
CA LYS A 63 1.15 2.55 21.55
C LYS A 63 2.37 3.02 22.34
N ALA A 64 3.35 3.64 21.67
CA ALA A 64 4.55 4.18 22.34
C ALA A 64 4.20 5.14 23.49
N TRP A 65 3.18 6.00 23.29
CA TRP A 65 2.64 6.84 24.37
C TRP A 65 2.06 6.03 25.54
N VAL A 66 1.25 5.00 25.26
CA VAL A 66 0.66 4.14 26.30
C VAL A 66 1.74 3.32 27.01
N GLU A 67 2.79 2.92 26.31
CA GLU A 67 3.97 2.24 26.86
C GLU A 67 4.76 3.16 27.80
N ALA A 68 5.06 4.41 27.41
CA ALA A 68 5.69 5.40 28.29
C ALA A 68 4.87 5.63 29.59
N LEU A 69 3.54 5.68 29.48
CA LEU A 69 2.62 5.74 30.62
C LEU A 69 2.66 4.47 31.49
N GLN A 70 2.81 3.30 30.89
CA GLN A 70 2.91 2.01 31.60
C GLN A 70 4.24 1.87 32.34
N HIS A 71 5.35 2.25 31.72
CA HIS A 71 6.67 2.28 32.33
C HIS A 71 6.69 3.22 33.55
N GLN A 72 6.07 4.40 33.46
CA GLN A 72 5.94 5.31 34.59
C GLN A 72 5.10 4.74 35.75
N ALA A 73 4.14 3.85 35.46
CA ALA A 73 3.19 3.32 36.44
C ALA A 73 3.57 1.93 37.02
N GLN A 74 4.81 1.45 36.80
CA GLN A 74 5.28 0.11 37.17
C GLN A 74 5.04 -0.31 38.64
N LEU A 75 4.80 0.65 39.55
CA LEU A 75 4.54 0.40 40.98
C LEU A 75 3.09 -0.05 41.31
N ASP A 76 2.09 0.15 40.44
CA ASP A 76 0.70 -0.34 40.64
C ASP A 76 -0.03 -0.52 39.29
N PRO A 77 0.12 -1.67 38.58
CA PRO A 77 -0.53 -1.90 37.29
C PRO A 77 -2.07 -1.83 37.34
N ASN A 78 -2.69 -2.18 38.48
CA ASN A 78 -4.14 -2.14 38.66
C ASN A 78 -4.72 -0.71 38.61
N ARG A 79 -3.88 0.29 38.86
CA ARG A 79 -4.18 1.73 38.77
C ARG A 79 -4.53 2.18 37.37
N LEU A 80 -3.80 1.71 36.37
CA LEU A 80 -4.04 2.04 34.97
C LEU A 80 -5.38 1.49 34.48
N GLY A 81 -5.80 0.31 34.94
CA GLY A 81 -7.13 -0.23 34.66
C GLY A 81 -8.26 0.66 35.19
N ARG A 82 -8.07 1.27 36.36
CA ARG A 82 -9.02 2.27 36.92
C ARG A 82 -9.04 3.56 36.09
N GLY A 83 -7.87 4.09 35.71
CA GLY A 83 -7.78 5.29 34.86
C GLY A 83 -8.41 5.08 33.47
N ARG A 84 -8.12 3.95 32.82
CA ARG A 84 -8.74 3.53 31.55
C ARG A 84 -10.27 3.45 31.65
N SER A 85 -10.78 3.02 32.80
CA SER A 85 -12.22 2.98 33.08
C SER A 85 -12.84 4.37 33.27
N TYR A 86 -12.12 5.33 33.87
CA TYR A 86 -12.58 6.71 34.01
C TYR A 86 -12.62 7.43 32.66
N ALA A 87 -11.60 7.25 31.81
CA ALA A 87 -11.60 7.76 30.44
C ALA A 87 -12.82 7.24 29.64
N ARG A 88 -13.03 5.91 29.63
CA ARG A 88 -14.15 5.27 28.91
C ARG A 88 -15.55 5.68 29.39
N ARG A 89 -15.71 6.04 30.66
CA ARG A 89 -16.99 6.50 31.24
C ARG A 89 -17.29 7.98 31.01
N GLY A 90 -16.41 8.72 30.32
CA GLY A 90 -16.55 10.17 30.19
C GLY A 90 -16.37 10.91 31.52
N SER A 91 -15.55 10.37 32.44
CA SER A 91 -15.30 11.03 33.72
C SER A 91 -14.38 12.25 33.61
N VAL A 92 -13.73 12.47 32.46
CA VAL A 92 -13.07 13.75 32.15
C VAL A 92 -14.12 14.67 31.54
N LEU A 93 -14.52 15.71 32.28
CA LEU A 93 -15.64 16.58 31.92
C LEU A 93 -15.21 17.67 30.94
N GLU A 94 -14.02 18.24 31.18
CA GLU A 94 -13.42 19.34 30.44
C GLU A 94 -11.93 19.06 30.31
N HIS A 95 -11.34 19.44 29.18
CA HIS A 95 -9.90 19.46 28.99
C HIS A 95 -9.51 20.58 28.02
N GLN A 96 -8.32 21.13 28.21
CA GLN A 96 -7.68 22.10 27.32
C GLN A 96 -6.27 21.62 27.02
N VAL A 97 -5.82 21.81 25.78
CA VAL A 97 -4.47 21.48 25.36
C VAL A 97 -3.75 22.75 24.91
N GLN A 98 -2.52 22.87 25.36
CA GLN A 98 -1.61 23.97 25.11
C GLN A 98 -0.23 23.38 24.79
N PRO A 99 0.67 24.15 24.15
CA PRO A 99 2.08 23.82 24.04
C PRO A 99 2.67 23.26 25.35
N GLY A 100 3.08 21.99 25.34
CA GLY A 100 3.69 21.32 26.51
C GLY A 100 2.76 20.92 27.65
N ALA A 101 1.44 21.18 27.57
CA ALA A 101 0.53 20.95 28.70
C ALA A 101 -0.90 20.60 28.30
N VAL A 102 -1.48 19.64 29.01
CA VAL A 102 -2.91 19.33 29.05
C VAL A 102 -3.44 19.61 30.45
N THR A 103 -4.48 20.42 30.55
CA THR A 103 -5.24 20.62 31.80
C THR A 103 -6.62 20.00 31.65
N ALA A 104 -7.17 19.44 32.73
CA ALA A 104 -8.46 18.79 32.68
C ALA A 104 -9.18 18.78 34.05
N ARG A 105 -10.51 18.74 34.00
CA ARG A 105 -11.38 18.54 35.17
C ARG A 105 -11.99 17.15 35.15
N VAL A 106 -11.64 16.32 36.13
CA VAL A 106 -12.00 14.90 36.18
C VAL A 106 -12.96 14.62 37.34
N GLN A 107 -14.18 14.20 37.02
CA GLN A 107 -15.15 13.73 38.00
C GLN A 107 -14.63 12.46 38.70
N GLY A 108 -14.68 12.48 40.03
CA GLY A 108 -14.41 11.31 40.86
C GLY A 108 -15.48 11.14 41.93
N SER A 109 -15.08 10.70 43.12
CA SER A 109 -16.00 10.45 44.24
C SER A 109 -16.48 11.70 44.98
N ARG A 110 -15.80 12.85 44.84
CA ARG A 110 -16.19 14.11 45.49
C ARG A 110 -17.07 14.94 44.54
N PRO A 111 -17.98 15.81 45.04
CA PRO A 111 -18.86 16.61 44.19
C PRO A 111 -18.12 17.55 43.22
N THR A 112 -17.03 18.16 43.67
CA THR A 112 -16.18 19.03 42.84
C THR A 112 -15.19 18.20 42.02
N PRO A 113 -15.10 18.35 40.68
CA PRO A 113 -14.08 17.66 39.88
C PRO A 113 -12.65 17.85 40.41
N TYR A 114 -11.77 16.91 40.09
CA TYR A 114 -10.34 17.01 40.35
C TYR A 114 -9.64 17.76 39.22
N ASP A 115 -8.77 18.69 39.58
CA ASP A 115 -7.94 19.43 38.63
C ASP A 115 -6.69 18.59 38.35
N VAL A 116 -6.52 18.25 37.06
CA VAL A 116 -5.43 17.42 36.55
C VAL A 116 -4.60 18.24 35.57
N SER A 117 -3.28 18.10 35.65
CA SER A 117 -2.34 18.60 34.65
C SER A 117 -1.39 17.50 34.22
N VAL A 118 -1.20 17.35 32.91
CA VAL A 118 -0.17 16.52 32.28
C VAL A 118 0.75 17.46 31.53
N LYS A 119 2.06 17.39 31.77
CA LYS A 119 3.07 18.26 31.16
C LYS A 119 4.18 17.46 30.51
N ILE A 120 4.69 17.97 29.39
CA ILE A 120 5.78 17.39 28.59
C ILE A 120 6.76 18.52 28.23
N PRO A 121 8.07 18.27 28.21
CA PRO A 121 9.05 19.20 27.66
C PRO A 121 8.72 19.57 26.21
N VAL A 122 8.58 20.88 25.98
CA VAL A 122 8.51 21.45 24.63
C VAL A 122 9.92 21.54 24.06
N PHE A 123 10.03 21.35 22.75
CA PHE A 123 11.26 21.67 22.03
C PHE A 123 11.43 23.19 21.93
N THR A 124 12.67 23.64 22.00
CA THR A 124 13.11 25.01 21.67
C THR A 124 12.94 25.29 20.17
N ASP A 125 13.05 26.56 19.76
CA ASP A 125 12.99 26.93 18.34
C ASP A 125 14.14 26.34 17.50
N ALA A 126 15.29 26.05 18.11
CA ALA A 126 16.42 25.41 17.45
C ALA A 126 16.12 23.93 17.16
N GLU A 127 15.62 23.21 18.15
CA GLU A 127 15.21 21.79 18.03
C GLU A 127 14.03 21.65 17.06
N TRP A 128 13.03 22.53 17.16
CA TRP A 128 11.96 22.63 16.16
C TRP A 128 12.49 22.93 14.76
N SER A 129 13.57 23.69 14.61
CA SER A 129 14.18 23.87 13.29
C SER A 129 14.72 22.56 12.73
N ALA A 130 15.41 21.76 13.54
CA ALA A 130 15.91 20.44 13.13
C ALA A 130 14.76 19.51 12.72
N VAL A 131 13.70 19.41 13.54
CA VAL A 131 12.48 18.65 13.20
C VAL A 131 11.89 19.11 11.86
N LEU A 132 11.76 20.42 11.65
CA LEU A 132 11.20 20.99 10.43
C LEU A 132 12.11 20.78 9.20
N ASP A 133 13.43 20.68 9.39
CA ASP A 133 14.38 20.37 8.32
C ASP A 133 14.33 18.87 7.94
N VAL A 134 14.22 17.95 8.92
CA VAL A 134 13.98 16.51 8.68
C VAL A 134 12.66 16.24 7.95
N VAL A 135 11.59 16.95 8.32
CA VAL A 135 10.28 16.83 7.66
C VAL A 135 10.27 17.52 6.29
N ALA A 136 11.04 18.60 6.09
CA ALA A 136 11.15 19.26 4.80
C ALA A 136 12.01 18.49 3.78
N ALA A 137 12.91 17.61 4.24
CA ALA A 137 13.80 16.83 3.39
C ALA A 137 13.07 15.90 2.41
N GLN A 138 11.86 15.43 2.76
CA GLN A 138 11.05 14.55 1.91
C GLN A 138 9.60 15.05 1.81
N VAL A 139 9.09 15.21 0.58
CA VAL A 139 7.72 15.70 0.36
C VAL A 139 6.66 14.74 0.91
N GLY A 140 6.92 13.43 0.85
CA GLY A 140 6.01 12.38 1.35
C GLY A 140 5.72 12.48 2.85
N ARG A 141 6.70 12.86 3.68
CA ARG A 141 6.52 13.04 5.13
C ARG A 141 5.47 14.09 5.48
N VAL A 142 5.39 15.16 4.69
CA VAL A 142 4.36 16.21 4.87
C VAL A 142 2.99 15.75 4.39
N ALA A 143 2.92 14.90 3.36
CA ALA A 143 1.66 14.31 2.92
C ALA A 143 1.10 13.36 3.99
N ALA A 144 1.90 12.40 4.45
CA ALA A 144 1.53 11.45 5.50
C ALA A 144 1.01 12.16 6.78
N LEU A 145 1.72 13.18 7.28
CA LEU A 145 1.26 13.97 8.42
C LEU A 145 -0.10 14.65 8.16
N LEU A 146 -0.35 15.15 6.95
CA LEU A 146 -1.64 15.77 6.60
C LEU A 146 -2.78 14.75 6.50
N ASP A 147 -2.48 13.52 6.06
CA ASP A 147 -3.40 12.39 5.97
C ASP A 147 -3.66 11.70 7.33
N GLY A 148 -2.97 12.13 8.38
CA GLY A 148 -3.16 11.64 9.76
C GLY A 148 -2.19 10.54 10.19
N GLU A 149 -1.12 10.31 9.42
CA GLU A 149 -0.11 9.29 9.70
C GLU A 149 1.19 9.90 10.26
N LEU A 150 1.82 9.21 11.22
CA LEU A 150 3.21 9.49 11.62
C LEU A 150 4.12 8.40 11.02
N PRO A 151 4.93 8.72 9.99
CA PRO A 151 5.87 7.76 9.41
C PRO A 151 6.94 7.35 10.44
N PRO A 152 7.28 6.04 10.58
CA PRO A 152 8.37 5.60 11.45
C PRO A 152 9.72 6.23 11.09
N ASP A 153 10.06 6.28 9.79
CA ASP A 153 11.31 6.84 9.28
C ASP A 153 11.49 8.34 9.58
N LEU A 154 10.38 9.07 9.74
CA LEU A 154 10.41 10.46 10.19
C LEU A 154 10.89 10.53 11.65
N VAL A 155 10.37 9.66 12.51
CA VAL A 155 10.75 9.63 13.93
C VAL A 155 12.17 9.12 14.11
N ASP A 156 12.57 8.09 13.36
CA ASP A 156 13.95 7.58 13.33
C ASP A 156 14.95 8.68 12.92
N ASP A 157 14.66 9.45 11.86
CA ASP A 157 15.52 10.57 11.43
C ASP A 157 15.56 11.73 12.44
N VAL A 158 14.45 12.00 13.14
CA VAL A 158 14.41 13.03 14.20
C VAL A 158 15.20 12.56 15.43
N GLN A 159 15.12 11.26 15.77
CA GLN A 159 15.94 10.65 16.82
C GLN A 159 17.43 10.63 16.45
N ALA A 160 17.77 10.38 15.18
CA ALA A 160 19.14 10.50 14.67
C ALA A 160 19.68 11.94 14.72
N ALA A 161 18.80 12.95 14.73
CA ALA A 161 19.14 14.35 15.01
C ALA A 161 19.27 14.68 16.52
N GLY A 162 19.12 13.68 17.40
CA GLY A 162 19.23 13.81 18.86
C GLY A 162 17.95 14.29 19.55
N LEU A 163 16.77 14.10 18.94
CA LEU A 163 15.49 14.57 19.46
C LEU A 163 14.44 13.45 19.46
N ASP A 164 13.81 13.20 20.60
CA ASP A 164 12.77 12.17 20.71
C ASP A 164 11.38 12.79 20.52
N LEU A 165 10.77 12.60 19.34
CA LEU A 165 9.46 13.19 19.04
C LEU A 165 8.37 12.67 19.99
N LEU A 166 8.42 11.36 20.29
CA LEU A 166 7.61 10.66 21.28
C LEU A 166 8.21 10.81 22.68
N PRO A 167 7.40 10.84 23.75
CA PRO A 167 7.91 11.04 25.09
C PRO A 167 8.55 9.79 25.69
N GLU A 168 9.69 9.96 26.36
CA GLU A 168 10.34 8.88 27.08
C GLU A 168 9.66 8.53 28.42
N SER A 169 10.06 7.39 29.01
CA SER A 169 9.61 6.95 30.33
C SER A 169 9.97 7.97 31.42
N GLY A 170 8.96 8.56 32.06
CA GLY A 170 9.15 9.58 33.10
C GLY A 170 9.24 11.02 32.59
N GLU A 171 9.25 11.24 31.28
CA GLU A 171 9.17 12.58 30.69
C GLU A 171 7.78 13.20 30.88
N VAL A 172 6.72 12.37 30.83
CA VAL A 172 5.33 12.78 31.05
C VAL A 172 5.09 13.09 32.54
N ARG A 173 5.04 14.36 32.91
CA ARG A 173 4.83 14.79 34.30
C ARG A 173 3.35 15.00 34.59
N THR A 174 2.78 14.18 35.48
CA THR A 174 1.36 14.31 35.88
C THR A 174 1.20 14.90 37.28
N SER A 175 0.17 15.74 37.46
CA SER A 175 -0.24 16.34 38.72
C SER A 175 -1.77 16.28 38.85
N CYS A 176 -2.28 16.04 40.05
CA CYS A 176 -3.72 16.01 40.33
C CYS A 176 -3.98 16.42 41.79
N ASN A 177 -4.99 17.24 42.05
CA ASN A 177 -5.36 17.66 43.41
C ASN A 177 -6.21 16.63 44.21
N CYS A 178 -5.97 15.34 43.96
CA CYS A 178 -6.62 14.23 44.68
C CYS A 178 -5.73 13.69 45.80
N PRO A 179 -6.30 13.10 46.87
CA PRO A 179 -5.54 12.56 48.02
C PRO A 179 -4.82 11.24 47.72
N ASP A 180 -4.43 11.00 46.48
CA ASP A 180 -3.88 9.74 45.96
C ASP A 180 -2.46 9.99 45.45
N PHE A 181 -1.47 9.59 46.25
CA PHE A 181 -0.06 9.97 46.11
C PHE A 181 0.69 9.32 44.94
N ALA A 182 0.12 8.31 44.27
CA ALA A 182 0.84 7.65 43.18
C ALA A 182 0.81 8.49 41.89
N VAL A 183 1.88 8.36 41.10
CA VAL A 183 2.08 9.10 39.85
C VAL A 183 2.18 8.09 38.70
N PRO A 184 1.24 8.07 37.74
CA PRO A 184 -0.02 8.81 37.69
C PRO A 184 -1.09 8.26 38.65
N CYS A 185 -1.93 9.15 39.21
CA CYS A 185 -3.14 8.74 39.91
C CYS A 185 -4.20 8.26 38.89
N LYS A 186 -5.29 7.64 39.35
CA LYS A 186 -6.36 7.18 38.43
C LYS A 186 -6.97 8.31 37.57
N HIS A 187 -6.99 9.56 38.05
CA HIS A 187 -7.51 10.71 37.30
C HIS A 187 -6.50 11.18 36.24
N SER A 188 -5.22 11.30 36.60
CA SER A 188 -4.13 11.59 35.67
C SER A 188 -4.02 10.54 34.56
N ALA A 189 -4.08 9.25 34.92
CA ALA A 189 -4.07 8.16 33.95
C ALA A 189 -5.26 8.21 33.00
N ALA A 190 -6.44 8.67 33.44
CA ALA A 190 -7.59 8.87 32.55
C ALA A 190 -7.32 9.97 31.50
N VAL A 191 -6.68 11.07 31.89
CA VAL A 191 -6.26 12.14 30.96
C VAL A 191 -5.20 11.63 29.99
N CYS A 192 -4.19 10.89 30.47
CA CYS A 192 -3.18 10.31 29.58
C CYS A 192 -3.77 9.30 28.57
N TYR A 193 -4.85 8.58 28.90
CA TYR A 193 -5.56 7.75 27.92
C TYR A 193 -6.35 8.57 26.90
N LEU A 194 -6.90 9.73 27.26
CA LEU A 194 -7.53 10.63 26.27
C LEU A 194 -6.49 11.30 25.36
N ILE A 195 -5.29 11.58 25.87
CA ILE A 195 -4.18 12.03 25.02
C ILE A 195 -3.80 10.92 24.02
N ALA A 196 -3.77 9.65 24.44
CA ALA A 196 -3.55 8.52 23.52
C ALA A 196 -4.62 8.44 22.42
N ASP A 197 -5.90 8.60 22.79
CA ASP A 197 -7.04 8.58 21.84
C ASP A 197 -6.98 9.74 20.83
N ALA A 198 -6.46 10.90 21.26
CA ALA A 198 -6.22 12.04 20.40
C ALA A 198 -5.00 11.89 19.49
N LEU A 199 -3.91 11.30 20.00
CA LEU A 199 -2.74 10.94 19.20
C LEU A 199 -3.12 9.93 18.11
N ASP A 200 -3.96 8.95 18.44
CA ASP A 200 -4.53 7.98 17.50
C ASP A 200 -5.43 8.63 16.41
N GLU A 201 -5.97 9.83 16.64
CA GLU A 201 -6.88 10.55 15.70
C GLU A 201 -6.15 11.65 14.89
N ASP A 202 -5.12 12.31 15.43
CA ASP A 202 -4.28 13.29 14.70
C ASP A 202 -2.83 13.36 15.24
N PRO A 203 -1.79 13.02 14.46
CA PRO A 203 -0.38 13.13 14.88
C PRO A 203 0.06 14.58 15.12
N PHE A 204 -0.66 15.59 14.62
CA PHE A 204 -0.40 16.99 15.01
C PHE A 204 -0.65 17.25 16.50
N ALA A 205 -1.41 16.40 17.20
CA ALA A 205 -1.50 16.46 18.67
C ALA A 205 -0.14 16.22 19.34
N LEU A 206 0.73 15.37 18.78
CA LEU A 206 2.09 15.16 19.28
C LEU A 206 2.94 16.41 19.10
N LEU A 207 2.83 17.07 17.94
CA LEU A 207 3.55 18.30 17.64
C LEU A 207 3.11 19.45 18.56
N LEU A 208 1.81 19.53 18.87
CA LEU A 208 1.28 20.48 19.85
C LEU A 208 1.81 20.20 21.27
N LEU A 209 1.88 18.94 21.69
CA LEU A 209 2.49 18.56 22.97
C LEU A 209 3.99 18.89 23.02
N ARG A 210 4.72 18.73 21.91
CA ARG A 210 6.12 19.18 21.75
C ARG A 210 6.27 20.69 21.55
N GLY A 211 5.16 21.44 21.51
CA GLY A 211 5.13 22.89 21.62
C GLY A 211 4.90 23.69 20.33
N ARG A 212 4.45 23.08 19.24
CA ARG A 212 4.19 23.78 17.96
C ARG A 212 2.79 23.53 17.43
N GLU A 213 2.08 24.59 17.08
CA GLU A 213 0.73 24.47 16.50
C GLU A 213 0.76 23.97 15.04
N ARG A 214 -0.30 23.27 14.61
CA ARG A 214 -0.47 22.77 13.24
C ARG A 214 -0.38 23.89 12.19
N SER A 215 -0.98 25.04 12.47
CA SER A 215 -0.95 26.27 11.67
C SER A 215 0.49 26.77 11.46
N GLU A 216 1.22 26.92 12.57
CA GLU A 216 2.59 27.42 12.63
C GLU A 216 3.59 26.46 11.97
N PHE A 217 3.51 25.17 12.27
CA PHE A 217 4.32 24.11 11.67
C PHE A 217 4.17 24.09 10.14
N LEU A 218 2.93 24.11 9.64
CA LEU A 218 2.65 24.13 8.19
C LEU A 218 3.10 25.44 7.54
N ALA A 219 2.99 26.58 8.22
CA ALA A 219 3.53 27.86 7.76
C ALA A 219 5.07 27.82 7.66
N ALA A 220 5.74 27.22 8.65
CA ALA A 220 7.19 27.07 8.68
C ALA A 220 7.72 26.08 7.64
N LEU A 221 6.99 25.00 7.32
CA LEU A 221 7.31 24.13 6.19
C LEU A 221 7.14 24.83 4.84
N ARG A 222 6.05 25.60 4.66
CA ARG A 222 5.84 26.42 3.46
C ARG A 222 6.94 27.47 3.31
N SER A 223 7.38 28.10 4.39
CA SER A 223 8.48 29.06 4.35
C SER A 223 9.80 28.40 3.97
N ARG A 224 10.11 27.21 4.51
CA ARG A 224 11.31 26.42 4.11
C ARG A 224 11.30 26.00 2.65
N ARG A 225 10.16 25.60 2.08
CA ARG A 225 10.02 25.28 0.65
C ARG A 225 10.12 26.52 -0.27
N ARG A 226 9.69 27.70 0.23
CA ARG A 226 9.75 28.98 -0.53
C ARG A 226 11.09 29.70 -0.40
N ARG A 227 11.80 29.50 0.72
CA ARG A 227 13.23 29.78 0.80
C ARG A 227 13.87 28.94 -0.31
N PRO A 228 14.59 29.51 -1.28
CA PRO A 228 15.39 28.66 -2.16
C PRO A 228 16.29 27.88 -1.22
N ALA A 229 16.14 26.55 -1.21
CA ALA A 229 16.96 25.70 -0.38
C ALA A 229 18.40 26.16 -0.60
N ALA A 230 19.14 26.38 0.49
CA ALA A 230 20.58 26.45 0.41
C ALA A 230 21.00 25.09 -0.11
N ARG A 231 21.07 24.98 -1.45
CA ARG A 231 21.58 23.82 -2.15
C ARG A 231 22.87 23.49 -1.41
N ALA A 232 22.95 22.28 -0.86
CA ALA A 232 24.25 21.65 -0.67
C ALA A 232 25.03 21.96 -1.94
N ILE A 233 26.21 22.58 -1.80
CA ILE A 233 26.95 23.12 -2.94
C ILE A 233 27.61 21.95 -3.68
N ILE A 234 26.78 21.14 -4.33
CA ILE A 234 27.02 20.76 -5.72
C ILE A 234 27.26 22.10 -6.40
N GLN A 235 28.54 22.43 -6.61
CA GLN A 235 28.92 23.63 -7.36
C GLN A 235 28.16 23.55 -8.67
N LYS A 236 27.15 24.42 -8.84
CA LYS A 236 26.40 24.47 -10.09
C LYS A 236 27.46 24.85 -11.14
N PRO A 237 27.85 23.95 -12.06
CA PRO A 237 28.98 24.22 -12.94
C PRO A 237 28.72 25.53 -13.67
N ARG A 238 29.75 26.38 -13.80
CA ARG A 238 29.62 27.73 -14.38
C ARG A 238 28.79 27.63 -15.66
N GLY A 239 27.59 28.20 -15.62
CA GLY A 239 26.63 28.09 -16.72
C GLY A 239 27.23 28.70 -17.98
N VAL A 240 27.41 27.86 -19.00
CA VAL A 240 27.80 28.32 -20.34
C VAL A 240 26.57 28.87 -21.06
N ILE A 241 26.75 29.92 -21.86
CA ILE A 241 25.68 30.48 -22.71
C ILE A 241 25.23 29.37 -23.66
N ALA A 242 23.95 28.99 -23.62
CA ALA A 242 23.44 27.83 -24.35
C ALA A 242 23.81 27.86 -25.85
N LYS A 243 23.71 29.03 -26.51
CA LYS A 243 24.12 29.22 -27.91
C LYS A 243 25.61 28.93 -28.15
N GLN A 244 26.50 29.26 -27.22
CA GLN A 244 27.93 28.95 -27.29
C GLN A 244 28.22 27.48 -26.95
N ALA A 245 27.44 26.88 -26.03
CA ALA A 245 27.56 25.47 -25.67
C ALA A 245 27.16 24.56 -26.84
N TYR A 246 26.01 24.81 -27.46
CA TYR A 246 25.57 24.10 -28.66
C TYR A 246 26.51 24.31 -29.85
N ALA A 247 27.08 25.51 -30.03
CA ALA A 247 28.09 25.75 -31.05
C ALA A 247 29.38 24.94 -30.85
N ARG A 248 29.79 24.66 -29.60
CA ARG A 248 30.92 23.75 -29.30
C ARG A 248 30.55 22.27 -29.49
N LEU A 249 29.35 21.88 -29.07
CA LEU A 249 28.84 20.51 -29.24
C LEU A 249 28.70 20.13 -30.71
N ALA A 250 28.31 21.05 -31.59
CA ALA A 250 28.29 20.84 -33.04
C ALA A 250 29.66 20.51 -33.66
N SER A 251 30.75 20.78 -32.93
CA SER A 251 32.14 20.47 -33.31
C SER A 251 32.80 19.39 -32.43
N SER A 252 32.04 18.76 -31.53
CA SER A 252 32.52 17.65 -30.70
C SER A 252 31.88 16.37 -31.20
N GLU A 253 32.67 15.32 -31.46
CA GLU A 253 32.13 14.00 -31.77
C GLU A 253 31.25 13.53 -30.62
N ILE A 254 30.04 13.06 -30.93
CA ILE A 254 29.12 12.51 -29.93
C ILE A 254 29.82 11.28 -29.33
N PRO A 255 30.03 11.21 -28.00
CA PRO A 255 30.61 10.03 -27.38
C PRO A 255 29.77 8.81 -27.76
N ALA A 256 30.41 7.79 -28.32
CA ALA A 256 29.73 6.55 -28.64
C ALA A 256 29.00 6.03 -27.38
N PRO A 257 27.72 5.60 -27.49
CA PRO A 257 27.01 5.09 -26.33
C PRO A 257 27.80 3.93 -25.72
N PRO A 258 27.82 3.80 -24.38
CA PRO A 258 28.51 2.69 -23.73
C PRO A 258 27.95 1.38 -24.27
N ARG A 259 28.85 0.46 -24.65
CA ARG A 259 28.42 -0.87 -25.08
C ARG A 259 27.68 -1.56 -23.93
N PRO A 260 26.65 -2.37 -24.23
CA PRO A 260 26.02 -3.21 -23.22
C PRO A 260 27.04 -4.14 -22.55
N PRO A 261 26.79 -4.59 -21.31
CA PRO A 261 27.63 -5.59 -20.67
C PRO A 261 27.63 -6.91 -21.47
N SER A 262 28.64 -7.76 -21.26
CA SER A 262 28.76 -9.04 -22.00
C SER A 262 27.78 -10.13 -21.55
N HIS A 263 27.00 -9.88 -20.51
CA HIS A 263 25.96 -10.77 -20.00
C HIS A 263 24.87 -9.94 -19.30
N PRO A 264 23.65 -10.49 -19.09
CA PRO A 264 22.63 -9.86 -18.27
C PRO A 264 23.15 -9.49 -16.87
N GLY A 265 22.63 -8.39 -16.32
CA GLY A 265 22.89 -8.02 -14.92
C GLY A 265 22.19 -8.95 -13.93
N ILE A 266 22.46 -8.75 -12.65
CA ILE A 266 21.72 -9.38 -11.55
C ILE A 266 20.82 -8.31 -10.94
N PRO A 267 19.51 -8.56 -10.73
CA PRO A 267 18.63 -7.61 -10.03
C PRO A 267 19.17 -7.29 -8.63
N SER A 268 18.93 -6.06 -8.15
CA SER A 268 19.25 -5.71 -6.76
C SER A 268 18.43 -6.57 -5.80
N ALA A 269 19.08 -7.10 -4.76
CA ALA A 269 18.42 -7.92 -3.75
C ALA A 269 17.30 -7.13 -3.05
N LEU A 270 16.09 -7.67 -3.07
CA LEU A 270 14.91 -7.05 -2.46
C LEU A 270 14.99 -7.19 -0.94
N GLN A 271 15.34 -6.10 -0.25
CA GLN A 271 15.35 -6.02 1.22
C GLN A 271 13.95 -5.77 1.80
N ILE A 272 12.93 -6.46 1.29
CA ILE A 272 11.51 -6.21 1.59
C ILE A 272 10.88 -7.47 2.18
N LEU A 273 10.05 -7.30 3.21
CA LEU A 273 9.09 -8.32 3.65
C LEU A 273 8.12 -8.67 2.51
N GLU A 274 7.51 -9.86 2.54
CA GLU A 274 6.60 -10.30 1.48
C GLU A 274 5.47 -9.26 1.24
N PRO A 275 5.28 -8.79 -0.01
CA PRO A 275 4.32 -7.73 -0.28
C PRO A 275 2.88 -8.25 -0.09
N PRO A 276 1.94 -7.41 0.39
CA PRO A 276 0.57 -7.82 0.71
C PRO A 276 -0.30 -8.16 -0.53
N SER A 277 0.30 -8.23 -1.72
CA SER A 277 -0.37 -8.49 -3.00
C SER A 277 -0.48 -9.99 -3.34
N GLY A 278 -0.08 -10.90 -2.45
CA GLY A 278 -0.07 -12.34 -2.72
C GLY A 278 1.00 -12.77 -3.75
N ILE A 279 2.01 -11.93 -3.97
CA ILE A 279 3.19 -12.22 -4.79
C ILE A 279 4.36 -12.43 -3.82
N THR A 280 5.04 -13.56 -3.91
CA THR A 280 6.20 -13.87 -3.07
C THR A 280 7.44 -13.07 -3.50
N THR A 281 8.39 -12.91 -2.58
CA THR A 281 9.70 -12.29 -2.90
C THR A 281 10.47 -13.09 -3.96
N ALA A 282 10.33 -14.42 -3.98
CA ALA A 282 10.90 -15.30 -5.00
C ALA A 282 10.34 -15.02 -6.39
N GLU A 283 9.03 -14.87 -6.53
CA GLU A 283 8.38 -14.52 -7.80
C GLU A 283 8.75 -13.14 -8.31
N LEU A 284 8.79 -12.14 -7.40
CA LEU A 284 9.22 -10.80 -7.77
C LEU A 284 10.70 -10.78 -8.21
N THR A 285 11.54 -11.59 -7.57
CA THR A 285 12.95 -11.79 -7.99
C THR A 285 13.04 -12.49 -9.35
N ALA A 286 12.21 -13.50 -9.61
CA ALA A 286 12.17 -14.19 -10.91
C ALA A 286 11.71 -13.26 -12.04
N LEU A 287 10.67 -12.44 -11.81
CA LEU A 287 10.19 -11.43 -12.76
C LEU A 287 11.25 -10.35 -13.02
N ALA A 288 11.94 -9.87 -11.97
CA ALA A 288 13.02 -8.90 -12.12
C ALA A 288 14.22 -9.49 -12.90
N THR A 289 14.56 -10.76 -12.65
CA THR A 289 15.63 -11.47 -13.37
C THR A 289 15.31 -11.62 -14.85
N ASP A 290 14.06 -11.99 -15.17
CA ASP A 290 13.59 -12.08 -16.55
C ASP A 290 13.60 -10.71 -17.26
N ALA A 291 13.14 -9.65 -16.58
CA ALA A 291 13.17 -8.29 -17.12
C ALA A 291 14.60 -7.80 -17.41
N VAL A 292 15.58 -8.11 -16.54
CA VAL A 292 16.99 -7.76 -16.77
C VAL A 292 17.58 -8.51 -17.96
N ARG A 293 17.24 -9.80 -18.15
CA ARG A 293 17.64 -10.55 -19.36
C ARG A 293 17.06 -9.94 -20.63
N ARG A 294 15.76 -9.65 -20.66
CA ARG A 294 15.08 -9.07 -21.83
C ARG A 294 15.62 -7.68 -22.18
N ALA A 295 15.91 -6.86 -21.16
CA ALA A 295 16.55 -5.55 -21.35
C ALA A 295 17.99 -5.67 -21.88
N TRP A 296 18.71 -6.75 -21.52
CA TRP A 296 20.03 -7.03 -22.06
C TRP A 296 19.97 -7.47 -23.53
N GLU A 297 19.08 -8.40 -23.90
CA GLU A 297 18.84 -8.85 -25.29
C GLU A 297 18.54 -7.66 -26.22
N LEU A 298 17.66 -6.75 -25.77
CA LEU A 298 17.35 -5.49 -26.46
C LEU A 298 18.54 -4.53 -26.60
N ALA A 299 19.46 -4.52 -25.63
CA ALA A 299 20.61 -3.63 -25.62
C ALA A 299 21.81 -4.18 -26.41
N SER A 300 22.00 -5.51 -26.44
CA SER A 300 23.00 -6.19 -27.26
C SER A 300 22.60 -6.33 -28.72
N GLY A 301 21.29 -6.35 -29.00
CA GLY A 301 20.76 -6.66 -30.33
C GLY A 301 20.66 -8.16 -30.61
N ASP A 302 20.77 -9.00 -29.58
CA ASP A 302 20.58 -10.46 -29.68
C ASP A 302 19.10 -10.85 -29.80
N GLY A 303 18.17 -9.90 -29.64
CA GLY A 303 16.74 -10.10 -29.86
C GLY A 303 15.91 -8.84 -29.63
N ASP A 304 14.57 -8.98 -29.66
CA ASP A 304 13.60 -7.92 -29.34
C ASP A 304 13.19 -7.91 -27.86
N GLY A 305 13.84 -8.73 -27.03
CA GLY A 305 13.46 -8.95 -25.63
C GLY A 305 12.03 -9.46 -25.44
N GLY A 306 11.44 -10.07 -26.47
CA GLY A 306 10.04 -10.51 -26.50
C GLY A 306 9.03 -9.41 -26.19
N ILE A 307 9.33 -8.14 -26.49
CA ILE A 307 8.46 -7.01 -26.11
C ILE A 307 7.09 -7.05 -26.81
N ALA A 308 7.02 -7.70 -27.97
CA ALA A 308 5.79 -7.86 -28.75
C ALA A 308 4.98 -9.12 -28.41
N LEU A 309 5.46 -9.97 -27.50
CA LEU A 309 4.79 -11.25 -27.18
C LEU A 309 3.42 -11.01 -26.54
N THR A 310 2.45 -11.79 -27.01
CA THR A 310 1.14 -11.93 -26.38
C THR A 310 1.26 -12.57 -25.00
N ARG A 311 0.17 -12.50 -24.21
CA ARG A 311 0.10 -13.12 -22.87
C ARG A 311 0.44 -14.61 -22.90
N ASP A 312 -0.06 -15.33 -23.90
CA ASP A 312 0.07 -16.78 -23.97
C ASP A 312 1.46 -17.21 -24.46
N GLU A 313 2.06 -16.43 -25.37
CA GLU A 313 3.46 -16.56 -25.79
C GLU A 313 4.43 -16.28 -24.63
N ASP A 314 4.25 -15.19 -23.88
CA ASP A 314 5.09 -14.90 -22.71
C ASP A 314 4.92 -15.96 -21.60
N LEU A 315 3.71 -16.50 -21.45
CA LEU A 315 3.44 -17.59 -20.51
C LEU A 315 4.13 -18.89 -20.93
N ALA A 316 4.06 -19.26 -22.21
CA ALA A 316 4.77 -20.41 -22.78
C ALA A 316 6.29 -20.26 -22.65
N ARG A 317 6.84 -19.08 -23.00
CA ARG A 317 8.25 -18.71 -22.84
C ARG A 317 8.74 -18.87 -21.40
N ARG A 318 7.94 -18.40 -20.43
CA ARG A 318 8.27 -18.51 -19.00
C ARG A 318 8.18 -19.94 -18.50
N ALA A 319 7.20 -20.72 -18.95
CA ALA A 319 7.06 -22.12 -18.59
C ALA A 319 8.13 -23.03 -19.22
N ALA A 320 8.66 -22.70 -20.40
CA ALA A 320 9.79 -23.42 -21.01
C ALA A 320 11.05 -23.44 -20.10
N ALA A 321 11.25 -22.38 -19.30
CA ALA A 321 12.32 -22.31 -18.31
C ALA A 321 12.02 -23.08 -16.99
N LEU A 322 10.81 -23.62 -16.84
CA LEU A 322 10.33 -24.36 -15.66
C LEU A 322 9.96 -25.83 -15.99
N LEU A 323 10.32 -26.31 -17.19
CA LEU A 323 10.05 -27.68 -17.59
C LEU A 323 10.74 -28.68 -16.63
N GLY A 324 9.95 -29.60 -16.09
CA GLY A 324 10.41 -30.60 -15.12
C GLY A 324 10.48 -30.11 -13.66
N THR A 325 10.09 -28.87 -13.36
CA THR A 325 10.10 -28.30 -12.00
C THR A 325 8.68 -28.14 -11.44
N PRO A 326 8.48 -28.19 -10.10
CA PRO A 326 7.14 -28.04 -9.51
C PRO A 326 6.52 -26.65 -9.75
N GLU A 327 7.35 -25.61 -9.91
CA GLU A 327 6.92 -24.21 -10.09
C GLU A 327 6.11 -24.01 -11.39
N LEU A 328 6.22 -24.90 -12.38
CA LEU A 328 5.38 -24.88 -13.59
C LEU A 328 3.90 -25.09 -13.24
N ALA A 329 3.60 -25.98 -12.29
CA ALA A 329 2.23 -26.25 -11.86
C ALA A 329 1.62 -25.02 -11.14
N ASP A 330 2.40 -24.35 -10.31
CA ASP A 330 1.99 -23.11 -9.64
C ASP A 330 1.79 -21.96 -10.63
N LEU A 331 2.67 -21.85 -11.64
CA LEU A 331 2.51 -20.89 -12.74
C LEU A 331 1.23 -21.15 -13.54
N ALA A 332 0.93 -22.41 -13.88
CA ALA A 332 -0.30 -22.78 -14.58
C ALA A 332 -1.55 -22.45 -13.77
N HIS A 333 -1.55 -22.81 -12.47
CA HIS A 333 -2.65 -22.52 -11.56
C HIS A 333 -2.96 -21.02 -11.50
N ARG A 334 -1.94 -20.17 -11.31
CA ARG A 334 -2.09 -18.70 -11.32
C ARG A 334 -2.49 -18.12 -12.67
N ALA A 335 -2.06 -18.73 -13.77
CA ALA A 335 -2.45 -18.31 -15.11
C ALA A 335 -3.91 -18.66 -15.46
N GLY A 336 -4.54 -19.57 -14.69
CA GLY A 336 -5.90 -20.05 -14.90
C GLY A 336 -6.01 -21.16 -15.94
N ILE A 337 -4.92 -21.88 -16.22
CA ILE A 337 -4.88 -22.99 -17.19
C ILE A 337 -4.37 -24.28 -16.53
N SER A 338 -4.59 -25.42 -17.19
CA SER A 338 -4.07 -26.70 -16.66
C SER A 338 -2.55 -26.77 -16.80
N ALA A 339 -1.87 -27.35 -15.82
CA ALA A 339 -0.42 -27.61 -15.89
C ALA A 339 -0.06 -28.45 -17.12
N ARG A 340 -0.92 -29.39 -17.50
CA ARG A 340 -0.81 -30.22 -18.71
C ARG A 340 -0.74 -29.36 -19.98
N THR A 341 -1.69 -28.43 -20.15
CA THR A 341 -1.72 -27.48 -21.27
C THR A 341 -0.48 -26.59 -21.29
N LEU A 342 -0.06 -26.07 -20.13
CA LEU A 342 1.11 -25.22 -20.05
C LEU A 342 2.41 -25.97 -20.36
N THR A 343 2.53 -27.24 -19.98
CA THR A 343 3.65 -28.11 -20.39
C THR A 343 3.70 -28.28 -21.91
N THR A 344 2.57 -28.53 -22.58
CA THR A 344 2.53 -28.61 -24.05
C THR A 344 2.98 -27.30 -24.70
N TRP A 345 2.53 -26.15 -24.18
CA TRP A 345 2.94 -24.82 -24.66
C TRP A 345 4.44 -24.56 -24.43
N ALA A 346 4.96 -24.96 -23.27
CA ALA A 346 6.37 -24.83 -22.91
C ALA A 346 7.30 -25.66 -23.81
N ILE A 347 6.91 -26.92 -24.11
CA ILE A 347 7.64 -27.78 -25.05
C ILE A 347 7.59 -27.20 -26.47
N ALA A 348 6.42 -26.74 -26.90
CA ALA A 348 6.27 -26.10 -28.21
C ALA A 348 7.16 -24.86 -28.35
N TRP A 349 7.24 -24.04 -27.30
CA TRP A 349 8.13 -22.90 -27.22
C TRP A 349 9.61 -23.29 -27.23
N GLN A 350 9.99 -24.36 -26.54
CA GLN A 350 11.38 -24.84 -26.49
C GLN A 350 11.89 -25.29 -27.87
N HIS A 351 11.03 -25.91 -28.68
CA HIS A 351 11.40 -26.38 -30.02
C HIS A 351 11.35 -25.29 -31.10
N ALA A 352 10.42 -24.33 -31.00
CA ALA A 352 10.11 -23.43 -32.12
C ALA A 352 9.58 -22.04 -31.73
N GLY A 353 9.68 -21.63 -30.46
CA GLY A 353 9.24 -20.31 -29.98
C GLY A 353 7.75 -20.04 -30.24
N ALA A 354 7.44 -18.79 -30.62
CA ALA A 354 6.08 -18.36 -30.94
C ALA A 354 5.43 -19.18 -32.08
N PRO A 355 6.08 -19.41 -33.24
CA PRO A 355 5.55 -20.30 -34.28
C PRO A 355 5.16 -21.70 -33.79
N GLY A 356 5.95 -22.29 -32.88
CA GLY A 356 5.61 -23.56 -32.23
C GLY A 356 4.33 -23.51 -31.41
N LEU A 357 4.13 -22.44 -30.64
CA LEU A 357 2.89 -22.22 -29.91
C LEU A 357 1.71 -22.00 -30.87
N THR A 358 1.90 -21.26 -31.95
CA THR A 358 0.89 -21.07 -33.00
C THR A 358 0.47 -22.40 -33.62
N ALA A 359 1.42 -23.25 -34.04
CA ALA A 359 1.16 -24.59 -34.56
C ALA A 359 0.47 -25.52 -33.54
N THR A 360 0.70 -25.29 -32.24
CA THR A 360 0.07 -26.04 -31.15
C THR A 360 -1.39 -25.65 -30.92
N THR A 361 -1.69 -24.35 -30.94
CA THR A 361 -2.98 -23.78 -30.52
C THR A 361 -3.94 -23.46 -31.67
N THR A 362 -3.41 -23.10 -32.84
CA THR A 362 -4.19 -22.58 -33.97
C THR A 362 -4.63 -23.72 -34.90
N SER A 363 -5.79 -23.53 -35.53
CA SER A 363 -6.28 -24.34 -36.64
C SER A 363 -6.77 -23.39 -37.73
N TYR A 364 -6.45 -23.68 -38.99
CA TYR A 364 -6.85 -22.86 -40.14
C TYR A 364 -6.94 -23.71 -41.41
N ASP A 365 -7.74 -23.28 -42.39
CA ASP A 365 -7.85 -23.98 -43.68
C ASP A 365 -6.57 -23.80 -44.50
N ALA A 366 -5.73 -24.83 -44.53
CA ALA A 366 -4.47 -24.85 -45.25
C ALA A 366 -4.65 -25.17 -46.75
N PRO A 367 -3.70 -24.78 -47.63
CA PRO A 367 -3.75 -25.08 -49.06
C PRO A 367 -3.82 -26.60 -49.32
N PRO A 368 -4.88 -27.12 -49.98
CA PRO A 368 -5.07 -28.56 -50.17
C PRO A 368 -3.93 -29.27 -50.89
N GLU A 369 -3.23 -28.57 -51.77
CA GLU A 369 -2.08 -29.08 -52.52
C GLU A 369 -0.89 -29.46 -51.61
N LEU A 370 -0.58 -28.63 -50.60
CA LEU A 370 0.50 -28.90 -49.65
C LEU A 370 0.15 -30.05 -48.70
N LEU A 371 -1.12 -30.11 -48.28
CA LEU A 371 -1.65 -31.22 -47.48
C LEU A 371 -1.63 -32.54 -48.26
N ALA A 372 -1.96 -32.51 -49.56
CA ALA A 372 -1.99 -33.70 -50.40
C ALA A 372 -0.60 -34.31 -50.61
N GLU A 373 0.43 -33.49 -50.80
CA GLU A 373 1.82 -33.94 -50.91
C GLU A 373 2.28 -34.60 -49.59
N ALA A 374 2.17 -33.90 -48.46
CA ALA A 374 2.61 -34.40 -47.16
C ALA A 374 1.80 -35.63 -46.68
N ARG A 375 0.52 -35.76 -47.08
CA ARG A 375 -0.30 -36.96 -46.78
C ARG A 375 0.35 -38.23 -47.33
N THR A 376 1.00 -38.19 -48.49
CA THR A 376 1.61 -39.39 -49.10
C THR A 376 2.76 -39.98 -48.29
N LEU A 377 3.28 -39.24 -47.31
CA LEU A 377 4.39 -39.62 -46.45
C LEU A 377 3.96 -40.37 -45.18
N LEU A 378 2.67 -40.31 -44.84
CA LEU A 378 2.11 -40.92 -43.63
C LEU A 378 1.49 -42.30 -43.95
N PRO A 379 1.61 -43.30 -43.05
CA PRO A 379 0.94 -44.57 -43.23
C PRO A 379 -0.58 -44.42 -43.09
N GLU A 380 -1.33 -44.99 -44.04
CA GLU A 380 -2.80 -44.99 -44.01
C GLU A 380 -3.35 -45.86 -42.86
N PRO A 381 -4.48 -45.49 -42.22
CA PRO A 381 -5.37 -44.38 -42.58
C PRO A 381 -4.86 -43.01 -42.12
N VAL A 382 -4.91 -42.03 -43.02
CA VAL A 382 -4.62 -40.61 -42.72
C VAL A 382 -5.92 -39.80 -42.66
N ASP A 383 -6.18 -39.19 -41.51
CA ASP A 383 -7.26 -38.22 -41.32
C ASP A 383 -6.76 -36.78 -41.56
N VAL A 384 -7.60 -35.92 -42.12
CA VAL A 384 -7.23 -34.56 -42.55
C VAL A 384 -8.25 -33.56 -42.02
N GLU A 385 -7.82 -32.74 -41.06
CA GLU A 385 -8.63 -31.69 -40.45
C GLU A 385 -7.89 -30.35 -40.55
N ALA A 386 -8.44 -29.42 -41.32
CA ALA A 386 -7.89 -28.07 -41.51
C ALA A 386 -6.40 -28.09 -41.91
N ASN A 387 -5.48 -27.66 -41.04
CA ASN A 387 -4.02 -27.68 -41.27
C ASN A 387 -3.30 -28.93 -40.71
N ARG A 388 -4.02 -30.01 -40.40
CA ARG A 388 -3.52 -31.16 -39.61
C ARG A 388 -3.73 -32.48 -40.36
N LEU A 389 -2.67 -33.28 -40.43
CA LEU A 389 -2.65 -34.63 -40.99
C LEU A 389 -2.37 -35.62 -39.86
N THR A 390 -3.33 -36.47 -39.53
CA THR A 390 -3.25 -37.40 -38.38
C THR A 390 -3.15 -38.85 -38.86
N SER A 391 -2.14 -39.58 -38.38
CA SER A 391 -1.88 -40.99 -38.71
C SER A 391 -1.47 -41.73 -37.45
N GLY A 392 -2.39 -42.52 -36.89
CA GLY A 392 -2.20 -43.19 -35.61
C GLY A 392 -1.83 -42.20 -34.49
N ARG A 393 -0.63 -42.35 -33.91
CA ARG A 393 -0.11 -41.49 -32.84
C ARG A 393 0.81 -40.36 -33.35
N HIS A 394 0.84 -40.12 -34.65
CA HIS A 394 1.62 -39.06 -35.30
C HIS A 394 0.69 -38.04 -35.94
N GLN A 395 1.03 -36.77 -35.82
CA GLN A 395 0.30 -35.68 -36.47
C GLN A 395 1.27 -34.65 -37.04
N LEU A 396 1.22 -34.44 -38.35
CA LEU A 396 1.89 -33.33 -39.01
C LEU A 396 0.93 -32.13 -39.04
N ARG A 397 1.45 -30.94 -38.73
CA ARG A 397 0.70 -29.68 -38.85
C ARG A 397 1.49 -28.71 -39.71
N LEU A 398 0.80 -28.06 -40.65
CA LEU A 398 1.37 -26.96 -41.42
C LEU A 398 1.16 -25.66 -40.65
N GLY A 399 2.22 -24.96 -40.27
CA GLY A 399 2.15 -23.66 -39.62
C GLY A 399 1.82 -22.53 -40.61
N PRO A 400 1.29 -21.37 -40.15
CA PRO A 400 1.05 -20.21 -41.01
C PRO A 400 2.33 -19.59 -41.61
N ASP A 401 3.49 -19.99 -41.08
CA ASP A 401 4.85 -19.70 -41.55
C ASP A 401 5.30 -20.61 -42.71
N ALA A 402 4.42 -21.50 -43.19
CA ALA A 402 4.67 -22.53 -44.20
C ALA A 402 5.73 -23.58 -43.81
N LEU A 403 5.98 -23.77 -42.51
CA LEU A 403 6.79 -24.87 -42.00
C LEU A 403 5.94 -26.02 -41.47
N TRP A 404 6.49 -27.23 -41.50
CA TRP A 404 5.89 -28.43 -40.94
C TRP A 404 6.34 -28.67 -39.50
N TYR A 405 5.39 -29.13 -38.69
CA TYR A 405 5.54 -29.40 -37.26
C TYR A 405 5.06 -30.82 -36.97
N HIS A 406 5.88 -31.65 -36.35
CA HIS A 406 5.54 -33.04 -36.00
C HIS A 406 5.20 -33.19 -34.52
N PHE A 407 3.98 -33.64 -34.27
CA PHE A 407 3.44 -33.91 -32.94
C PHE A 407 3.24 -35.42 -32.74
N THR A 408 3.49 -35.90 -31.53
CA THR A 408 3.09 -37.25 -31.11
C THR A 408 2.00 -37.22 -30.05
N GLU A 409 1.12 -38.21 -30.07
CA GLU A 409 0.06 -38.35 -29.07
C GLU A 409 0.59 -39.06 -27.81
N GLU A 410 0.63 -38.35 -26.70
CA GLU A 410 0.95 -38.87 -25.36
C GLU A 410 -0.19 -38.54 -24.38
N PHE A 411 -0.72 -39.54 -23.69
CA PHE A 411 -1.82 -39.37 -22.71
C PHE A 411 -3.05 -38.60 -23.24
N ASN A 412 -3.38 -38.79 -24.52
CA ASN A 412 -4.43 -38.10 -25.29
C ASN A 412 -4.15 -36.61 -25.57
N ASP A 413 -2.88 -36.18 -25.52
CA ASP A 413 -2.43 -34.84 -25.94
C ASP A 413 -1.39 -34.92 -27.06
N TRP A 414 -1.44 -33.94 -27.96
CA TRP A 414 -0.46 -33.75 -29.02
C TRP A 414 0.70 -32.87 -28.55
N THR A 415 1.90 -33.44 -28.47
CA THR A 415 3.13 -32.73 -28.04
C THR A 415 4.11 -32.60 -29.21
N LEU A 416 4.63 -31.39 -29.45
CA LEU A 416 5.63 -31.12 -30.49
C LEU A 416 6.95 -31.81 -30.11
N THR A 417 7.53 -32.61 -31.01
CA THR A 417 8.70 -33.47 -30.67
C THR A 417 10.04 -32.96 -31.20
N ALA A 418 10.02 -32.00 -32.12
CA ALA A 418 11.20 -31.57 -32.86
C ALA A 418 11.05 -30.10 -33.30
N PRO A 419 12.17 -29.40 -33.62
CA PRO A 419 12.12 -28.16 -34.37
C PRO A 419 11.40 -28.35 -35.72
N PRO A 420 10.81 -27.29 -36.29
CA PRO A 420 10.08 -27.36 -37.55
C PRO A 420 11.03 -27.54 -38.74
N SER A 421 10.47 -27.98 -39.86
CA SER A 421 11.19 -28.18 -41.12
C SER A 421 10.37 -27.70 -42.31
N ASP A 422 11.03 -27.28 -43.38
CA ASP A 422 10.41 -27.04 -44.69
C ASP A 422 10.06 -28.37 -45.39
N ASP A 423 10.82 -29.43 -45.13
CA ASP A 423 10.58 -30.79 -45.62
C ASP A 423 9.93 -31.69 -44.55
N PRO A 424 8.66 -32.10 -44.71
CA PRO A 424 7.98 -32.97 -43.73
C PRO A 424 8.58 -34.37 -43.62
N THR A 425 9.34 -34.86 -44.61
CA THR A 425 9.99 -36.19 -44.53
C THR A 425 11.06 -36.24 -43.44
N THR A 426 11.67 -35.10 -43.11
CA THR A 426 12.76 -35.00 -42.11
C THR A 426 12.26 -35.11 -40.68
N LEU A 427 10.95 -34.95 -40.45
CA LEU A 427 10.32 -34.91 -39.13
C LEU A 427 9.77 -36.27 -38.68
N LEU A 428 9.56 -37.20 -39.61
CA LEU A 428 9.01 -38.52 -39.32
C LEU A 428 10.12 -39.46 -38.83
N PRO A 429 9.85 -40.31 -37.81
CA PRO A 429 10.80 -41.34 -37.39
C PRO A 429 11.02 -42.36 -38.53
N ARG A 430 12.29 -42.73 -38.75
CA ARG A 430 12.72 -43.70 -39.76
C ARG A 430 12.52 -45.15 -39.34
#